data_AF-A0A3Q7IX18-F1
#
_entry.id   AF-A0A3Q7IX18-F1
#
_cell.length_a   1.000
_cell.length_b   1.000
_cell.length_c   1.000
_cell.angle_alpha   90.00
_cell.angle_beta   90.00
_cell.angle_gamma   90.00
#
_symmetry.space_group_name_H-M   'P 1'
#
loop_
_entity.id
_entity.type
_entity.pdbx_description
1 polymer ?
#
loop_
_entity_poly.entity_id
_entity_poly.type
_entity_poly.pdbx_seq_one_letter_code
_entity_poly.pdbx_strand_id
1 'polypeptide(L)'
;MSTSALVAEKVWNDIESTHSVSDEQLSTLHFLFGKNLERAMTIVDQRGVKRILGHPSGRSIFQVVSESKRKEEYLCFPQHYCACYSFFYDIVNRGEQLCVL
;
A
#
# COMPACT_ATOMS: atom_id res chain seq x y z
N MET A 1 5.68 -17.66 3.38
CA MET A 1 5.58 -16.23 3.77
C MET A 1 6.88 -15.85 4.45
N SER A 2 7.47 -14.71 4.10
CA SER A 2 8.69 -14.21 4.74
C SER A 2 8.40 -13.76 6.17
N THR A 3 9.41 -13.78 7.04
CA THR A 3 9.32 -13.24 8.41
C THR A 3 8.90 -11.77 8.41
N SER A 4 9.39 -10.99 7.44
CA SER A 4 8.99 -9.59 7.22
C SER A 4 7.48 -9.42 6.96
N ALA A 5 6.88 -10.31 6.17
CA ALA A 5 5.44 -10.27 5.89
C ALA A 5 4.60 -10.52 7.15
N LEU A 6 5.01 -11.45 8.02
CA LEU A 6 4.33 -11.75 9.27
C LEU A 6 4.42 -10.60 10.27
N VAL A 7 5.56 -9.90 10.32
CA VAL A 7 5.71 -8.70 11.16
C VAL A 7 4.79 -7.60 10.67
N ALA A 8 4.76 -7.32 9.35
CA ALA A 8 3.88 -6.31 8.79
C ALA A 8 2.40 -6.61 9.06
N GLU A 9 1.96 -7.86 8.83
CA GLU A 9 0.58 -8.30 9.09
C GLU A 9 0.18 -8.09 10.55
N LYS A 10 1.06 -8.43 11.50
CA LYS A 10 0.80 -8.18 12.91
C LYS A 10 0.64 -6.69 13.22
N VAL A 11 1.54 -5.85 12.71
CA VAL A 11 1.48 -4.40 12.91
C VAL A 11 0.17 -3.83 12.35
N TRP A 12 -0.25 -4.27 11.16
CA TRP A 12 -1.50 -3.83 10.55
C TRP A 12 -2.73 -4.25 11.37
N ASN A 13 -2.78 -5.49 11.84
CA ASN A 13 -3.86 -5.97 12.70
C ASN A 13 -3.96 -5.15 14.00
N ASP A 14 -2.82 -4.80 14.60
CA ASP A 14 -2.77 -3.98 15.82
C ASP A 14 -3.28 -2.55 15.53
N ILE A 15 -2.89 -1.95 14.41
CA ILE A 15 -3.40 -0.63 13.96
C ILE A 15 -4.90 -0.67 13.73
N GLU A 16 -5.41 -1.70 13.02
CA GLU A 16 -6.84 -1.85 12.75
C GLU A 16 -7.63 -2.00 14.05
N SER A 17 -7.11 -2.75 15.01
CA SER A 17 -7.79 -2.98 16.30
C SER A 17 -7.86 -1.74 17.20
N THR A 18 -6.83 -0.88 17.16
CA THR A 18 -6.76 0.33 18.00
C THR A 18 -7.28 1.58 17.30
N HIS A 19 -7.47 1.52 15.98
CA HIS A 19 -7.76 2.68 15.12
C HIS A 19 -6.76 3.84 15.32
N SER A 20 -5.53 3.52 15.69
CA SER A 20 -4.46 4.47 15.95
C SER A 20 -3.14 3.93 15.44
N VAL A 21 -2.22 4.83 15.11
CA VAL A 21 -0.88 4.47 14.65
C VAL A 21 0.14 5.13 15.57
N SER A 22 1.04 4.33 16.12
CA SER A 22 2.18 4.79 16.95
C SER A 22 3.45 4.99 16.11
N ASP A 23 4.38 5.78 16.66
CA ASP A 23 5.67 6.06 16.02
C ASP A 23 6.53 4.79 15.88
N GLU A 24 6.44 3.85 16.83
CA GLU A 24 7.12 2.55 16.75
C GLU A 24 6.56 1.68 15.61
N GLN A 25 5.23 1.69 15.42
CA GLN A 25 4.60 0.98 14.31
C GLN A 25 5.00 1.59 12.97
N LEU A 26 4.99 2.92 12.85
CA LEU A 26 5.46 3.62 11.65
C LEU A 26 6.92 3.32 11.36
N SER A 27 7.78 3.35 12.37
CA SER A 27 9.21 3.04 12.24
C SER A 27 9.43 1.60 11.79
N THR A 28 8.65 0.66 12.33
CA THR A 28 8.71 -0.75 11.93
C THR A 28 8.31 -0.93 10.47
N LEU A 29 7.19 -0.34 10.07
CA LEU A 29 6.70 -0.42 8.69
C LEU A 29 7.66 0.26 7.71
N HIS A 30 8.23 1.41 8.11
CA HIS A 30 9.24 2.12 7.32
C HIS A 30 10.50 1.28 7.13
N PHE A 31 10.96 0.60 8.18
CA PHE A 31 12.09 -0.33 8.05
C PHE A 31 11.81 -1.46 7.04
N LEU A 32 10.58 -1.97 6.99
CA LEU A 32 10.19 -3.07 6.10
C LEU A 32 10.00 -2.64 4.64
N PHE A 33 9.41 -1.46 4.40
CA PHE A 33 8.95 -1.05 3.07
C PHE A 33 9.64 0.21 2.53
N GLY A 34 10.35 0.95 3.37
CA GLY A 34 11.11 2.15 3.04
C GLY A 34 10.30 3.19 2.26
N LYS A 35 10.92 3.67 1.17
CA LYS A 35 10.34 4.67 0.24
C LYS A 35 8.94 4.30 -0.28
N ASN A 36 8.60 3.01 -0.36
CA ASN A 36 7.30 2.58 -0.86
C ASN A 36 6.19 2.91 0.14
N LEU A 37 6.46 2.80 1.44
CA LEU A 37 5.53 3.24 2.48
C LEU A 37 5.39 4.76 2.49
N GLU A 38 6.50 5.50 2.45
CA GLU A 38 6.47 6.98 2.46
C GLU A 38 5.61 7.55 1.31
N ARG A 39 5.80 7.02 0.10
CA ARG A 39 4.99 7.41 -1.07
C ARG A 39 3.53 7.05 -0.91
N ALA A 40 3.24 5.84 -0.44
CA ALA A 40 1.87 5.40 -0.26
C ALA A 40 1.13 6.23 0.81
N MET A 41 1.79 6.54 1.93
CA MET A 41 1.27 7.44 2.96
C MET A 41 1.01 8.84 2.41
N THR A 42 1.92 9.38 1.62
CA THR A 42 1.74 10.69 0.96
C THR A 42 0.48 10.72 0.09
N ILE A 43 0.22 9.67 -0.68
CA ILE A 43 -0.98 9.57 -1.51
C ILE A 43 -2.25 9.48 -0.64
N VAL A 44 -2.20 8.73 0.47
CA VAL A 44 -3.33 8.62 1.42
C VAL A 44 -3.62 9.97 2.09
N ASP A 45 -2.60 10.67 2.58
CA ASP A 45 -2.71 11.98 3.23
C ASP A 45 -3.31 13.03 2.29
N GLN A 46 -2.97 12.96 1.01
CA GLN A 46 -3.51 13.82 -0.05
C GLN A 46 -4.90 13.38 -0.55
N ARG A 47 -5.50 12.36 0.07
CA ARG A 47 -6.80 11.78 -0.33
C ARG A 47 -6.82 11.28 -1.77
N GLY A 48 -5.67 10.80 -2.26
CA GLY A 48 -5.48 10.30 -3.61
C GLY A 48 -5.94 8.85 -3.82
N VAL A 49 -6.61 8.22 -2.85
CA VAL A 49 -7.09 6.84 -2.94
C VAL A 49 -8.62 6.79 -2.90
N LYS A 50 -9.22 6.12 -3.88
CA LYS A 50 -10.66 5.85 -3.95
C LYS A 50 -10.91 4.35 -4.03
N ARG A 51 -11.72 3.82 -3.11
CA ARG A 51 -12.16 2.43 -3.15
C ARG A 51 -13.36 2.27 -4.08
N ILE A 52 -13.28 1.31 -5.01
CA ILE A 52 -14.36 0.91 -5.90
C ILE A 52 -14.84 -0.47 -5.49
N LEU A 53 -16.15 -0.61 -5.31
CA LEU A 53 -16.82 -1.87 -4.93
C LEU A 53 -17.59 -2.43 -6.13
N GLY A 54 -17.31 -3.67 -6.50
CA GLY A 54 -18.06 -4.40 -7.51
C GLY A 54 -19.31 -5.03 -6.92
N HIS A 55 -20.47 -4.77 -7.53
CA HIS A 55 -21.73 -5.44 -7.21
C HIS A 55 -22.15 -6.34 -8.38
N PRO A 56 -22.61 -7.60 -8.15
CA PRO A 56 -22.87 -8.26 -6.87
C PRO A 56 -21.64 -8.97 -6.25
N SER A 57 -20.47 -8.92 -6.89
CA SER A 57 -19.33 -9.77 -6.53
C SER A 57 -18.67 -9.45 -5.17
N GLY A 58 -18.89 -8.26 -4.61
CA GLY A 58 -18.24 -7.81 -3.37
C GLY A 58 -16.75 -7.51 -3.51
N ARG A 59 -16.15 -7.73 -4.70
CA ARG A 59 -14.73 -7.48 -4.96
C ARG A 59 -14.45 -5.99 -4.88
N SER A 60 -13.27 -5.61 -4.40
CA SER A 60 -12.84 -4.21 -4.36
C SER A 60 -11.51 -3.98 -5.05
N ILE A 61 -11.39 -2.83 -5.69
CA ILE A 61 -10.15 -2.30 -6.25
C ILE A 61 -9.97 -0.86 -5.78
N PHE A 62 -8.74 -0.38 -5.81
CA PHE A 62 -8.42 1.01 -5.49
C PHE A 62 -8.02 1.76 -6.75
N GLN A 63 -8.62 2.91 -6.96
CA GLN A 63 -8.20 3.90 -7.95
C GLN A 63 -7.31 4.90 -7.22
N VAL A 64 -6.08 5.07 -7.71
CA VAL A 64 -5.03 5.81 -7.02
C VAL A 64 -4.50 6.91 -7.93
N VAL A 65 -4.41 8.12 -7.42
CA VAL A 65 -3.85 9.27 -8.12
C VAL A 65 -2.33 9.09 -8.22
N SER A 66 -1.79 9.24 -9.43
CA SER A 66 -0.35 9.27 -9.65
C SER A 66 0.28 10.52 -9.07
N GLU A 67 1.43 10.36 -8.42
CA GLU A 67 2.32 11.48 -8.04
C GLU A 67 2.95 12.18 -9.26
N SER A 68 2.73 11.66 -10.48
CA SER A 68 3.21 12.29 -11.71
C SER A 68 2.52 13.62 -11.97
N LYS A 69 3.23 14.54 -12.64
CA LYS A 69 2.70 15.86 -13.04
C LYS A 69 1.44 15.80 -13.92
N ARG A 70 1.14 14.65 -14.51
CA ARG A 70 0.00 14.44 -15.41
C ARG A 70 -1.30 14.11 -14.67
N LYS A 71 -1.26 13.87 -13.35
CA LYS A 71 -2.43 13.48 -12.53
C LYS A 71 -3.21 12.31 -13.12
N GLU A 72 -2.52 11.37 -13.74
CA GLU A 72 -3.14 10.14 -14.25
C GLU A 72 -3.53 9.25 -13.06
N GLU A 73 -4.67 8.58 -13.16
CA GLU A 73 -5.11 7.62 -12.15
C GLU A 73 -4.74 6.20 -12.60
N TYR A 74 -4.40 5.35 -11.64
CA TYR A 74 -4.08 3.96 -11.91
C TYR A 74 -4.82 3.03 -10.94
N LEU A 75 -4.90 1.76 -11.31
CA LEU A 75 -5.57 0.75 -10.48
C LEU A 75 -4.56 0.02 -9.59
N CYS A 76 -4.94 -0.16 -8.34
CA CYS A 76 -4.26 -0.98 -7.36
C CYS A 76 -5.23 -2.06 -6.85
N PHE A 77 -4.80 -3.31 -6.95
CA PHE A 77 -5.49 -4.47 -6.43
C PHE A 77 -4.95 -4.77 -5.03
N PRO A 78 -5.82 -4.96 -4.03
CA PRO A 78 -5.42 -4.95 -2.62
C PRO A 78 -4.26 -5.86 -2.25
N GLN A 79 -4.08 -7.01 -2.92
CA GLN A 79 -3.17 -8.06 -2.45
C GLN A 79 -1.95 -8.30 -3.33
N HIS A 80 -2.01 -8.01 -4.64
CA HIS A 80 -1.10 -8.65 -5.59
C HIS A 80 -0.57 -7.78 -6.71
N TYR A 81 -1.24 -6.66 -7.02
CA TYR A 81 -0.91 -5.93 -8.23
C TYR A 81 -1.19 -4.44 -8.08
N CYS A 82 -0.25 -3.64 -8.55
CA CYS A 82 -0.42 -2.21 -8.68
C CYS A 82 0.07 -1.78 -10.06
N ALA A 83 -0.72 -0.96 -10.76
CA ALA A 83 -0.36 -0.48 -12.10
C ALA A 83 0.66 0.68 -12.09
N CYS A 84 1.20 1.04 -10.92
CA CYS A 84 2.20 2.10 -10.83
C CYS A 84 3.58 1.63 -11.32
N TYR A 85 4.40 2.58 -11.77
CA TYR A 85 5.76 2.29 -12.24
C TYR A 85 6.64 1.66 -11.14
N SER A 86 6.47 2.07 -9.88
CA SER A 86 7.23 1.49 -8.74
C SER A 86 6.98 0.00 -8.60
N PHE A 87 5.75 -0.48 -8.80
CA PHE A 87 5.45 -1.90 -8.67
C PHE A 87 6.25 -2.75 -9.66
N PHE A 88 6.30 -2.34 -10.93
CA PHE A 88 7.07 -3.06 -11.95
C PHE A 88 8.57 -3.03 -11.67
N TYR A 89 9.09 -1.90 -11.20
CA TYR A 89 10.53 -1.74 -10.99
C TYR A 89 11.02 -2.33 -9.66
N ASP A 90 10.37 -1.99 -8.54
CA ASP A 90 10.78 -2.39 -7.21
C ASP A 90 10.33 -3.83 -6.89
N ILE A 91 9.08 -4.19 -7.20
CA ILE A 91 8.53 -5.50 -6.81
C ILE A 91 8.83 -6.57 -7.86
N VAL A 92 8.46 -6.33 -9.13
CA VAL A 92 8.59 -7.36 -10.18
C VAL A 92 10.06 -7.55 -10.59
N ASN A 93 10.79 -6.46 -10.84
CA ASN A 93 12.16 -6.54 -11.35
C ASN A 93 13.20 -6.75 -10.25
N ARG A 94 13.09 -6.05 -9.11
CA ARG A 94 14.05 -6.15 -7.99
C ARG A 94 13.68 -7.17 -6.92
N GLY A 95 12.45 -7.67 -6.90
CA GLY A 95 11.98 -8.59 -5.86
C GLY A 95 11.88 -7.95 -4.48
N GLU A 96 11.73 -6.62 -4.39
CA GLU A 96 11.48 -5.94 -3.12
C GLU A 96 10.12 -6.37 -2.54
N GLN A 97 9.95 -6.22 -1.22
CA GLN A 97 8.73 -6.61 -0.53
C GLN A 97 7.56 -5.68 -0.93
N LEU A 98 6.44 -6.28 -1.34
CA LEU A 98 5.20 -5.53 -1.61
C LEU A 98 4.64 -4.96 -0.31
N CYS A 99 4.44 -3.65 -0.27
CA CYS A 99 3.67 -2.97 0.77
C CYS A 99 2.18 -3.17 0.50
N VAL A 100 1.50 -3.85 1.42
CA VAL A 100 0.05 -4.07 1.39
C VAL A 100 -0.52 -3.16 2.47
N LEU A 101 -1.31 -2.17 2.06
CA LEU A 101 -2.04 -1.23 2.93
C LEU A 101 -3.52 -1.61 3.02
#